data_AF-A0A352VLE3-F1
#
_entry.id   AF-A0A352VLE3-F1
#
_cell.length_a   1.000
_cell.length_b   1.000
_cell.length_c   1.000
_cell.angle_alpha   90.00
_cell.angle_beta   90.00
_cell.angle_gamma   90.00
#
_symmetry.space_group_name_H-M   'P 1'
#
loop_
_entity.id
_entity.type
_entity.pdbx_description
1 polymer ?
#
loop_
_entity_poly.entity_id
_entity_poly.type
_entity_poly.pdbx_seq_one_letter_code
_entity_poly.pdbx_strand_id
1 'polypeptide(L)'
;AGRPVLSSSGTGGIRDLVVAAGKDGTRELPEVGTLWYNLRGDSQDTAIWHTFIGMPNFMADEVGLPNVRDAGGAWLMFEGTPDAHIMINGR
;
A
#
# COMPACT_ATOMS: atom_id res chain seq x y z
N ALA A 1 26.55 8.57 -13.90
CA ALA A 1 25.57 8.36 -12.82
C ALA A 1 24.25 7.97 -13.46
N GLY A 2 23.75 6.77 -13.19
CA GLY A 2 22.58 6.20 -13.85
C GLY A 2 21.31 6.97 -13.52
N ARG A 3 20.56 7.38 -14.57
CA ARG A 3 19.22 7.96 -14.41
C ARG A 3 18.32 6.92 -13.73
N PRO A 4 17.51 7.30 -12.73
CA PRO A 4 16.53 6.37 -12.17
C PRO A 4 15.59 5.93 -13.30
N VAL A 5 15.43 4.61 -13.43
CA VAL A 5 14.42 4.01 -14.30
C VAL A 5 13.07 4.32 -13.65
N LEU A 6 12.45 5.43 -14.05
CA LEU A 6 11.04 5.66 -13.80
C LEU A 6 10.30 4.61 -14.62
N SER A 7 9.86 3.51 -13.98
CA SER A 7 9.18 2.45 -14.70
C SER A 7 7.90 3.01 -15.30
N SER A 8 7.89 3.12 -16.62
CA SER A 8 6.74 3.48 -17.43
C SER A 8 5.60 2.48 -17.19
N SER A 9 4.43 3.03 -16.82
CA SER A 9 3.10 2.53 -17.23
C SER A 9 2.85 1.03 -17.15
N GLY A 10 3.17 0.42 -16.01
CA GLY A 10 2.80 -0.96 -15.71
C GLY A 10 3.33 -1.31 -14.33
N THR A 11 2.44 -1.48 -13.36
CA THR A 11 2.81 -1.78 -11.96
C THR A 11 3.73 -3.00 -11.79
N GLY A 12 3.96 -3.82 -12.82
CA GLY A 12 4.85 -5.00 -12.75
C GLY A 12 6.28 -4.66 -12.33
N GLY A 13 6.94 -3.69 -13.00
CA GLY A 13 8.36 -3.40 -12.73
C GLY A 13 8.64 -2.89 -11.30
N ILE A 14 7.84 -1.94 -10.81
CA ILE A 14 7.97 -1.45 -9.42
C ILE A 14 7.62 -2.55 -8.42
N ARG A 15 6.56 -3.34 -8.67
CA ARG A 15 6.18 -4.44 -7.77
C ARG A 15 7.28 -5.48 -7.66
N ASP A 16 7.91 -5.85 -8.77
CA ASP A 16 9.00 -6.83 -8.76
C ASP A 16 10.21 -6.32 -7.96
N LEU A 17 10.54 -5.03 -8.07
CA LEU A 17 11.59 -4.40 -7.27
C LEU A 17 11.25 -4.36 -5.77
N VAL A 18 10.00 -4.03 -5.42
CA VAL A 18 9.53 -4.03 -4.02
C VAL A 18 9.54 -5.44 -3.44
N VAL A 19 9.13 -6.44 -4.22
CA VAL A 19 9.16 -7.86 -3.82
C VAL A 19 10.61 -8.34 -3.64
N ALA A 20 11.52 -7.96 -4.53
CA ALA A 20 12.93 -8.29 -4.40
C ALA A 20 13.53 -7.68 -3.12
N ALA A 21 13.28 -6.38 -2.89
CA ALA A 21 13.71 -5.68 -1.69
C ALA A 21 13.12 -6.28 -0.39
N GLY A 22 11.88 -6.79 -0.46
CA GLY A 22 11.26 -7.50 0.66
C GLY A 22 11.94 -8.84 0.96
N LYS A 23 12.41 -9.55 -0.06
CA LYS A 23 13.09 -10.85 0.09
C LYS A 23 14.53 -10.72 0.58
N ASP A 24 15.24 -9.70 0.13
CA ASP A 24 16.65 -9.46 0.51
C ASP A 24 16.80 -8.62 1.79
N GLY A 25 15.68 -8.12 2.35
CA GLY A 25 15.67 -7.35 3.59
C GLY A 25 16.10 -5.89 3.43
N THR A 26 16.26 -5.40 2.21
CA THR A 26 16.62 -3.99 1.93
C THR A 26 15.40 -3.07 1.85
N ARG A 27 14.19 -3.63 1.91
CA ARG A 27 12.95 -2.84 1.92
C ARG A 27 12.82 -2.08 3.24
N GLU A 28 12.97 -0.76 3.15
CA GLU A 28 12.59 0.16 4.20
C GLU A 28 11.06 0.23 4.30
N LEU A 29 10.54 0.05 5.52
CA LEU A 29 9.11 0.11 5.79
C LEU A 29 8.68 1.55 6.11
N PRO A 30 7.44 1.95 5.77
CA PRO A 30 6.92 3.23 6.20
C PRO A 30 6.82 3.28 7.74
N GLU A 31 6.94 4.47 8.31
CA GLU A 31 6.62 4.66 9.73
C GLU A 31 5.14 4.36 9.97
N VAL A 32 4.82 3.78 11.13
CA VAL A 32 3.44 3.52 11.54
C VAL A 32 2.65 4.82 11.55
N GLY A 33 1.49 4.85 10.90
CA GLY A 33 0.67 6.05 10.77
C GLY A 33 0.96 6.92 9.55
N THR A 34 1.91 6.52 8.68
CA THR A 34 2.20 7.26 7.43
C THR A 34 0.98 7.30 6.52
N LEU A 35 0.56 8.50 6.10
CA LEU A 35 -0.52 8.68 5.13
C LEU A 35 0.00 8.56 3.69
N TRP A 36 -0.64 7.69 2.92
CA TRP A 36 -0.46 7.57 1.47
C TRP A 36 -1.68 8.12 0.76
N TYR A 37 -1.43 9.01 -0.21
CA TYR A 37 -2.46 9.63 -1.02
C TYR A 37 -2.01 9.65 -2.48
N ASN A 38 -2.53 8.72 -3.28
CA ASN A 38 -2.11 8.58 -4.68
C ASN A 38 -3.30 8.34 -5.61
N LEU A 39 -3.19 8.84 -6.84
CA LEU A 39 -4.16 8.58 -7.90
C LEU A 39 -3.79 7.26 -8.59
N ARG A 40 -4.72 6.32 -8.71
CA ARG A 40 -4.48 4.99 -9.28
C ARG A 40 -5.54 4.63 -10.33
N GLY A 41 -5.10 4.29 -11.54
CA GLY A 41 -5.91 3.80 -12.66
C GLY A 41 -5.04 3.55 -13.89
N ASP A 42 -5.59 2.88 -14.90
CA ASP A 42 -4.86 2.58 -16.15
C ASP A 42 -4.83 3.79 -17.10
N SER A 43 -5.71 4.76 -16.86
CA SER A 43 -5.82 6.02 -17.60
C SER A 43 -6.28 7.14 -16.66
N GLN A 44 -6.18 8.41 -17.11
CA GLN A 44 -6.73 9.53 -16.34
C GLN A 44 -8.24 9.36 -16.08
N ASP A 45 -8.98 8.83 -17.06
CA ASP A 45 -10.45 8.64 -16.97
C ASP A 45 -10.88 7.54 -15.99
N THR A 46 -10.00 6.57 -15.70
CA THR A 46 -10.28 5.44 -14.79
C THR A 46 -9.62 5.62 -13.43
N ALA A 47 -8.86 6.69 -13.23
CA ALA A 47 -8.07 6.86 -12.04
C ALA A 47 -8.94 7.32 -10.85
N ILE A 48 -8.82 6.59 -9.75
CA ILE A 48 -9.48 6.91 -8.49
C ILE A 48 -8.44 7.22 -7.42
N TRP A 49 -8.83 8.00 -6.42
CA TRP A 49 -7.98 8.25 -5.26
C TRP A 49 -7.85 6.99 -4.43
N HIS A 50 -6.63 6.54 -4.23
CA HIS A 50 -6.29 5.45 -3.33
C HIS A 50 -5.59 6.05 -2.12
N THR A 51 -6.28 6.06 -0.99
CA THR A 51 -5.81 6.66 0.26
C THR A 51 -5.76 5.60 1.35
N PHE A 52 -4.63 5.48 2.03
CA PHE A 52 -4.45 4.52 3.12
C PHE A 52 -3.40 4.98 4.13
N ILE A 53 -3.41 4.37 5.31
CA ILE A 53 -2.44 4.63 6.39
C ILE A 53 -1.58 3.39 6.61
N GLY A 54 -0.26 3.53 6.54
CA GLY A 54 0.68 2.42 6.71
C GLY A 54 0.73 1.91 8.16
N MET A 55 0.54 0.61 8.35
CA MET A 55 0.58 -0.10 9.64
C MET A 55 1.40 -1.39 9.51
N PRO A 56 2.69 -1.32 9.11
CA PRO A 56 3.47 -2.49 8.74
C PRO A 56 3.56 -3.51 9.88
N ASN A 57 3.26 -4.78 9.55
CA ASN A 57 3.26 -5.94 10.45
C ASN A 57 2.20 -5.94 11.56
N PHE A 58 1.26 -4.98 11.56
CA PHE A 58 0.16 -4.97 12.53
C PHE A 58 -0.93 -6.00 12.17
N MET A 59 -1.60 -6.47 13.21
CA MET A 59 -2.82 -7.26 13.16
C MET A 59 -4.07 -6.37 13.28
N ALA A 60 -5.21 -6.89 12.85
CA ALA A 60 -6.48 -6.18 12.84
C ALA A 60 -6.99 -5.89 14.26
N ASP A 61 -6.76 -6.83 15.19
CA ASP A 61 -7.06 -6.66 16.61
C ASP A 61 -6.19 -5.59 17.28
N GLU A 62 -4.92 -5.47 16.90
CA GLU A 62 -3.99 -4.45 17.40
C GLU A 62 -4.40 -3.02 17.00
N VAL A 63 -5.00 -2.84 15.82
CA VAL A 63 -5.50 -1.53 15.36
C VAL A 63 -6.98 -1.29 15.68
N GLY A 64 -7.69 -2.30 16.18
CA GLY A 64 -9.11 -2.22 16.53
C GLY A 64 -10.03 -2.05 15.31
N LEU A 65 -9.64 -2.56 14.14
CA LEU A 65 -10.43 -2.47 12.90
C LEU A 65 -10.67 -3.87 12.31
N PRO A 66 -11.75 -4.07 11.52
CA PRO A 66 -11.94 -5.30 10.77
C PRO A 66 -10.82 -5.49 9.74
N ASN A 67 -10.53 -6.73 9.33
CA ASN A 67 -9.62 -7.05 8.21
C ASN A 67 -10.34 -7.30 6.87
N VAL A 68 -11.65 -7.04 6.81
CA VAL A 68 -12.49 -7.24 5.64
C VAL A 68 -13.15 -5.94 5.20
N ARG A 69 -13.19 -5.71 3.88
CA ARG A 69 -13.73 -4.50 3.26
C ARG A 69 -15.21 -4.25 3.57
N ASP A 70 -15.99 -5.30 3.74
CA ASP A 70 -17.46 -5.21 3.74
C ASP A 70 -18.07 -4.72 5.07
N ALA A 71 -17.23 -4.31 6.03
CA ALA A 71 -17.66 -3.79 7.33
C ALA A 71 -18.22 -2.35 7.29
N GLY A 72 -18.34 -1.74 6.09
CA GLY A 72 -18.95 -0.41 5.91
C GLY A 72 -18.11 0.77 6.41
N GLY A 73 -16.84 0.54 6.79
CA GLY A 73 -15.93 1.54 7.34
C GLY A 73 -14.48 1.26 6.94
N ALA A 74 -13.53 1.84 7.66
CA ALA A 74 -12.11 1.53 7.47
C ALA A 74 -11.82 0.07 7.86
N TRP A 75 -10.84 -0.54 7.20
CA TRP A 75 -10.41 -1.92 7.50
C TRP A 75 -8.90 -2.02 7.33
N LEU A 76 -8.28 -2.97 8.03
CA LEU A 76 -6.88 -3.33 7.83
C LEU A 76 -6.77 -4.28 6.64
N MET A 77 -5.95 -3.93 5.66
CA MET A 77 -5.61 -4.79 4.53
C MET A 77 -4.23 -5.42 4.76
N PHE A 78 -4.03 -6.64 4.27
CA PHE A 78 -2.76 -7.39 4.35
C PHE A 78 -2.20 -7.55 5.77
N GLU A 79 -3.11 -7.87 6.70
CA GLU A 79 -2.81 -8.16 8.10
C GLU A 79 -1.53 -8.98 8.30
N GLY A 80 -0.67 -8.54 9.23
CA GLY A 80 0.56 -9.24 9.60
C GLY A 80 1.68 -9.24 8.58
N THR A 81 1.53 -8.50 7.48
CA THR A 81 2.57 -8.35 6.47
C THR A 81 3.24 -6.96 6.56
N PRO A 82 4.44 -6.80 5.98
CA PRO A 82 5.07 -5.48 5.86
C PRO A 82 4.24 -4.47 5.03
N ASP A 83 3.25 -4.96 4.28
CA ASP A 83 2.32 -4.17 3.48
C ASP A 83 1.01 -3.86 4.22
N ALA A 84 0.88 -4.22 5.49
CA ALA A 84 -0.34 -3.96 6.27
C ALA A 84 -0.68 -2.46 6.31
N HIS A 85 -1.93 -2.11 5.99
CA HIS A 85 -2.38 -0.72 5.97
C HIS A 85 -3.89 -0.58 6.21
N ILE A 86 -4.28 0.54 6.83
CA ILE A 86 -5.68 0.91 7.03
C ILE A 86 -6.19 1.55 5.75
N MET A 87 -7.16 0.90 5.13
CA MET A 87 -7.89 1.44 4.00
C MET A 87 -8.92 2.46 4.48
N ILE A 88 -8.81 3.67 3.96
CA ILE A 88 -9.82 4.71 4.17
C ILE A 88 -10.72 4.67 2.94
N ASN A 89 -12.00 4.38 3.14
CA ASN A 89 -12.98 4.50 2.07
C ASN A 89 -13.09 5.98 1.65
N GLY A 90 -12.31 6.36 0.64
CA GLY A 90 -12.59 7.48 -0.23
C GLY A 90 -13.55 7.00 -1.33
N ARG A 91 -14.56 7.80 -1.65
CA ARG A 91 -15.51 7.53 -2.74
C ARG A 91 -14.85 7.06 -4.03
#